data_AF-A0A976KY65-F1
#
_entry.id   AF-A0A976KY65-F1
#
_cell.length_a   1.000
_cell.length_b   1.000
_cell.length_c   1.000
_cell.angle_alpha   90.00
_cell.angle_beta   90.00
_cell.angle_gamma   90.00
#
_symmetry.space_group_name_H-M   'P 1'
#
loop_
_entity.id
_entity.type
_entity.pdbx_description
1 polymer ?
#
loop_
_entity_poly.entity_id
_entity_poly.type
_entity_poly.pdbx_seq_one_letter_code
_entity_poly.pdbx_strand_id
1 'polypeptide(L)'
;MLNRLRIDRTAILWSHLVLAPLALSFACEANPDDEEEEEAGNIAVRDANNYSSVSSLDIPAVVTASGVDIDVCWPNIVDDIQCHPVDPVADLNNMTLVRFPHLSQEEVEQRLAQGELAQSELNGYLEYHTGNATCAKLSQLNFLGTDIAVDKEYDAALDQTYMLSFTTGTAQGVGTRTMVFLTPSVDSVNTMVDVTQGCGILQFTADLSSLTPVTVPRSGPWVVDWREATVDGQGNPLEKVDGVLLGYYQGMTPADLQAKILDLELIATTLWELDVPQGKTADLTQATAADGSRFSGFVDGGTWVLGLMCSTCQNPAPRVLTILQPTEGE
;
A
#
# COMPACT_ATOMS: atom_id res chain seq x y z
N MET A 1 -18.87 -8.83 -7.93
CA MET A 1 -18.57 -9.84 -6.88
C MET A 1 -17.05 -9.91 -6.83
N LEU A 2 -16.30 -9.24 -5.97
CA LEU A 2 -16.62 -8.35 -4.85
C LEU A 2 -15.93 -6.98 -5.06
N ASN A 3 -16.70 -5.89 -5.07
CA ASN A 3 -16.20 -4.60 -4.60
C ASN A 3 -16.05 -4.72 -3.08
N ARG A 4 -14.87 -5.06 -2.58
CA ARG A 4 -14.56 -4.77 -1.17
C ARG A 4 -14.02 -3.36 -1.13
N LEU A 5 -14.97 -2.43 -1.06
CA LEU A 5 -14.80 -1.22 -0.28
C LEU A 5 -14.10 -1.63 1.01
N ARG A 6 -12.83 -1.22 1.18
CA ARG A 6 -12.32 -0.91 2.50
C ARG A 6 -13.38 0.04 3.06
N ILE A 7 -14.20 -0.45 3.98
CA ILE A 7 -15.16 0.40 4.66
C ILE A 7 -14.29 1.41 5.38
N ASP A 8 -14.20 2.62 4.82
CA ASP A 8 -13.78 3.79 5.56
C ASP A 8 -14.69 3.84 6.79
N ARG A 9 -14.22 3.28 7.90
CA ARG A 9 -14.78 3.52 9.22
C ARG A 9 -14.37 4.94 9.60
N THR A 10 -14.95 5.92 8.90
CA THR A 10 -15.04 7.30 9.35
C THR A 10 -15.63 7.27 10.75
N ALA A 11 -14.78 7.53 11.74
CA ALA A 11 -15.20 7.86 13.09
C ALA A 11 -16.09 9.11 13.01
N ILE A 12 -17.40 8.94 13.14
CA ILE A 12 -18.37 10.02 13.32
C ILE A 12 -18.13 10.60 14.73
N LEU A 13 -17.21 11.56 14.83
CA LEU A 13 -17.00 12.38 16.02
C LEU A 13 -17.90 13.62 15.93
N TRP A 14 -19.08 13.54 16.55
CA TRP A 14 -19.90 14.71 16.84
C TRP A 14 -19.18 15.57 17.89
N SER A 15 -18.49 16.62 17.43
CA SER A 15 -17.93 17.64 18.33
C SER A 15 -18.99 18.68 18.65
N HIS A 16 -19.69 18.50 19.77
CA HIS A 16 -20.37 19.60 20.44
C HIS A 16 -19.34 20.49 21.13
N LEU A 17 -19.22 21.72 20.64
CA LEU A 17 -18.43 22.80 21.24
C LEU A 17 -19.10 23.22 22.57
N VAL A 18 -18.64 22.66 23.70
CA VAL A 18 -18.97 23.15 25.04
C VAL A 18 -17.76 23.91 25.57
N LEU A 19 -17.88 25.24 25.66
CA LEU A 19 -16.95 26.07 26.42
C LEU A 19 -17.04 25.68 27.90
N ALA A 20 -15.93 25.19 28.47
CA ALA A 20 -15.75 25.02 29.91
C ALA A 20 -14.41 25.65 30.35
N PRO A 21 -14.34 26.21 31.57
CA PRO A 21 -13.33 27.18 31.98
C PRO A 21 -11.99 26.54 32.36
N LEU A 22 -10.92 27.34 32.20
CA LEU A 22 -9.57 27.08 32.71
C LEU A 22 -9.61 26.63 34.17
N ALA A 23 -9.19 25.38 34.41
CA ALA A 23 -8.82 24.86 35.72
C ALA A 23 -7.33 24.49 35.72
N LEU A 24 -6.68 24.82 36.84
CA LEU A 24 -5.25 24.77 37.08
C LEU A 24 -4.61 23.39 36.81
N SER A 25 -3.45 23.44 36.18
CA SER A 25 -2.53 22.34 35.93
C SER A 25 -1.94 21.78 37.23
N PHE A 26 -2.33 20.56 37.58
CA PHE A 26 -1.54 19.69 38.46
C PHE A 26 -0.50 18.98 37.59
N ALA A 27 0.77 19.19 37.92
CA ALA A 27 1.88 18.44 37.35
C ALA A 27 1.82 17.01 37.90
N CYS A 28 1.38 16.06 37.06
CA CYS A 28 1.62 14.64 37.30
C CYS A 28 3.08 14.35 36.93
N GLU A 29 3.87 14.04 37.95
CA GLU A 29 5.22 13.50 37.86
C GLU A 29 5.11 12.09 37.27
N ALA A 30 5.29 11.97 35.94
CA ALA A 30 5.33 10.69 35.26
C ALA A 30 6.61 9.96 35.70
N ASN A 31 6.44 8.85 36.41
CA ASN A 31 7.54 8.01 36.87
C ASN A 31 8.16 7.34 35.63
N PRO A 32 9.44 7.59 35.29
CA PRO A 32 10.07 7.11 34.06
C PRO A 32 10.38 5.60 34.06
N ASP A 33 9.94 4.85 35.07
CA ASP A 33 10.35 3.45 35.29
C ASP A 33 9.23 2.42 35.04
N ASP A 34 8.04 2.82 34.57
CA ASP A 34 6.92 1.91 34.26
C ASP A 34 6.80 1.66 32.74
N GLU A 35 7.91 1.29 32.07
CA GLU A 35 7.82 0.64 30.76
C GLU A 35 7.36 -0.80 31.00
N GLU A 36 6.06 -1.07 30.86
CA GLU A 36 5.51 -2.43 30.90
C GLU A 36 6.22 -3.29 29.85
N GLU A 37 7.04 -4.25 30.30
CA GLU A 37 7.67 -5.22 29.39
C GLU A 37 6.57 -5.99 28.64
N GLU A 38 6.44 -5.71 27.35
CA GLU A 38 5.49 -6.41 26.47
C GLU A 38 5.82 -7.91 26.50
N GLU A 39 4.89 -8.73 27.03
CA GLU A 39 5.06 -10.17 27.14
C GLU A 39 5.36 -10.79 25.76
N ALA A 40 6.30 -11.73 25.73
CA ALA A 40 6.67 -12.39 24.49
C ALA A 40 5.53 -13.24 23.93
N GLY A 41 5.24 -13.07 22.64
CA GLY A 41 4.28 -13.93 21.95
C GLY A 41 4.84 -15.34 21.76
N ASN A 42 3.93 -16.32 21.66
CA ASN A 42 4.30 -17.72 21.47
C ASN A 42 4.46 -18.13 20.00
N ILE A 43 4.25 -17.20 19.06
CA ILE A 43 4.48 -17.36 17.63
C ILE A 43 5.56 -16.35 17.22
N ALA A 44 6.83 -16.76 17.32
CA ALA A 44 7.96 -15.90 17.00
C ALA A 44 8.25 -15.88 15.49
N VAL A 45 8.17 -14.69 14.90
CA VAL A 45 8.50 -14.41 13.50
C VAL A 45 9.88 -13.74 13.44
N ARG A 46 10.78 -14.33 12.67
CA ARG A 46 12.17 -13.91 12.49
C ARG A 46 12.48 -13.68 11.02
N ASP A 47 13.63 -13.08 10.73
CA ASP A 47 14.09 -12.88 9.34
C ASP A 47 14.16 -14.19 8.54
N ALA A 48 14.57 -15.30 9.17
CA ALA A 48 14.63 -16.62 8.52
C ALA A 48 13.25 -17.20 8.13
N ASN A 49 12.17 -16.63 8.67
CA ASN A 49 10.80 -17.00 8.35
C ASN A 49 10.20 -16.11 7.24
N ASN A 50 10.87 -15.01 6.91
CA ASN A 50 10.36 -14.05 5.94
C ASN A 50 10.56 -14.56 4.52
N TYR A 51 9.61 -14.25 3.64
CA TYR A 51 9.79 -14.38 2.21
C TYR A 51 10.88 -13.42 1.70
N SER A 52 11.39 -13.70 0.51
CA SER A 52 12.13 -12.70 -0.26
C SER A 52 11.34 -12.30 -1.50
N SER A 53 11.54 -11.07 -1.97
CA SER A 53 10.86 -10.52 -3.13
C SER A 53 11.74 -9.55 -3.88
N VAL A 54 11.47 -9.47 -5.18
CA VAL A 54 12.07 -8.50 -6.09
C VAL A 54 10.95 -7.88 -6.89
N SER A 55 10.96 -6.56 -6.97
CA SER A 55 10.04 -5.75 -7.77
C SER A 55 10.82 -4.89 -8.75
N SER A 56 10.22 -4.63 -9.90
CA SER A 56 10.63 -3.57 -10.81
C SER A 56 9.41 -2.94 -11.44
N LEU A 57 9.55 -1.69 -11.85
CA LEU A 57 8.52 -0.94 -12.57
C LEU A 57 9.02 -0.61 -13.98
N ASP A 58 8.12 -0.66 -14.94
CA ASP A 58 8.29 -0.17 -16.32
C ASP A 58 7.09 0.72 -16.64
N ILE A 59 7.21 2.00 -16.29
CA ILE A 59 6.13 2.98 -16.38
C ILE A 59 6.17 3.59 -17.78
N PRO A 60 5.07 3.52 -18.56
CA PRO A 60 5.05 4.08 -19.91
C PRO A 60 5.25 5.60 -19.87
N ALA A 61 5.96 6.13 -20.87
CA ALA A 61 6.16 7.56 -21.05
C ALA A 61 5.43 8.08 -22.30
N VAL A 62 4.77 9.24 -22.17
CA VAL A 62 4.11 9.93 -23.28
C VAL A 62 4.77 11.29 -23.49
N VAL A 63 5.26 11.52 -24.72
CA VAL A 63 5.80 12.83 -25.10
C VAL A 63 4.64 13.76 -25.43
N THR A 64 4.59 14.92 -24.78
CA THR A 64 3.53 15.92 -24.97
C THR A 64 4.11 17.31 -25.22
N ALA A 65 3.26 18.21 -25.70
CA ALA A 65 3.62 19.60 -25.93
C ALA A 65 3.96 20.29 -24.60
N SER A 66 5.07 21.02 -24.59
CA SER A 66 5.53 21.80 -23.44
C SER A 66 4.69 23.05 -23.21
N GLY A 67 4.43 23.40 -21.96
CA GLY A 67 3.80 24.66 -21.55
C GLY A 67 2.34 24.83 -21.98
N VAL A 68 1.66 23.73 -22.32
CA VAL A 68 0.26 23.75 -22.76
C VAL A 68 -0.60 22.83 -21.90
N ASP A 69 -1.88 23.15 -21.84
CA ASP A 69 -2.85 22.42 -21.05
C ASP A 69 -3.23 21.08 -21.72
N ILE A 70 -2.70 19.99 -21.16
CA ILE A 70 -2.86 18.63 -21.70
C ILE A 70 -4.20 18.03 -21.26
N ASP A 71 -4.95 17.49 -22.19
CA ASP A 71 -6.11 16.63 -21.93
C ASP A 71 -5.63 15.22 -21.55
N VAL A 72 -5.87 14.81 -20.31
CA VAL A 72 -5.55 13.49 -19.80
C VAL A 72 -6.84 12.70 -19.71
N CYS A 73 -6.94 11.59 -20.44
CA CYS A 73 -8.09 10.70 -20.47
C CYS A 73 -7.69 9.29 -20.03
N TRP A 74 -8.52 8.66 -19.21
CA TRP A 74 -8.32 7.31 -18.68
C TRP A 74 -9.52 6.36 -18.78
N PRO A 75 -10.41 6.46 -19.79
CA PRO A 75 -11.55 5.55 -19.90
C PRO A 75 -11.13 4.10 -20.22
N ASN A 76 -9.86 3.90 -20.59
CA ASN A 76 -9.32 2.61 -21.02
C ASN A 76 -8.53 1.90 -19.92
N ILE A 77 -8.35 2.48 -18.73
CA ILE A 77 -7.78 1.76 -17.58
C ILE A 77 -8.81 0.71 -17.14
N VAL A 78 -8.66 -0.52 -17.63
CA VAL A 78 -9.53 -1.66 -17.33
C VAL A 78 -8.88 -2.66 -16.35
N ASP A 79 -7.61 -2.45 -16.05
CA ASP A 79 -6.81 -3.24 -15.13
C ASP A 79 -5.85 -2.33 -14.35
N ASP A 80 -5.53 -2.74 -13.12
CA ASP A 80 -4.52 -2.09 -12.31
C ASP A 80 -3.12 -2.69 -12.49
N ILE A 81 -2.17 -2.13 -11.77
CA ILE A 81 -0.77 -2.51 -11.75
C ILE A 81 -0.53 -3.95 -11.27
N GLN A 82 -1.50 -4.55 -10.56
CA GLN A 82 -1.49 -5.95 -10.15
C GLN A 82 -2.25 -6.85 -11.14
N CYS A 83 -2.67 -6.29 -12.29
CA CYS A 83 -3.49 -6.94 -13.30
C CYS A 83 -4.90 -7.34 -12.82
N HIS A 84 -5.44 -6.64 -11.80
CA HIS A 84 -6.82 -6.83 -11.35
C HIS A 84 -7.77 -5.93 -12.13
N PRO A 85 -9.01 -6.37 -12.43
CA PRO A 85 -9.99 -5.52 -13.11
C PRO A 85 -10.29 -4.22 -12.36
N VAL A 86 -10.38 -3.12 -13.11
CA VAL A 86 -10.71 -1.77 -12.62
C VAL A 86 -11.87 -1.19 -13.41
N ASP A 87 -12.83 -0.59 -12.72
CA ASP A 87 -13.80 0.33 -13.32
C ASP A 87 -13.25 1.76 -13.24
N PRO A 88 -12.91 2.41 -14.38
CA PRO A 88 -12.27 3.72 -14.37
C PRO A 88 -13.17 4.85 -13.83
N VAL A 89 -14.49 4.62 -13.70
CA VAL A 89 -15.43 5.57 -13.11
C VAL A 89 -15.63 5.27 -11.62
N ALA A 90 -15.81 4.00 -11.26
CA ALA A 90 -16.17 3.64 -9.89
C ALA A 90 -14.96 3.53 -8.95
N ASP A 91 -13.80 3.11 -9.45
CA ASP A 91 -12.65 2.74 -8.63
C ASP A 91 -11.54 3.81 -8.65
N LEU A 92 -11.45 4.63 -9.70
CA LEU A 92 -10.45 5.69 -9.83
C LEU A 92 -11.04 7.04 -9.44
N ASN A 93 -10.91 7.41 -8.18
CA ASN A 93 -11.49 8.62 -7.63
C ASN A 93 -10.49 9.80 -7.51
N ASN A 94 -9.21 9.58 -7.82
CA ASN A 94 -8.19 10.62 -7.78
C ASN A 94 -7.09 10.44 -8.86
N MET A 95 -6.76 11.55 -9.53
CA MET A 95 -5.62 11.68 -10.45
C MET A 95 -4.62 12.67 -9.86
N THR A 96 -3.36 12.26 -9.77
CA THR A 96 -2.29 13.08 -9.19
C THR A 96 -1.17 13.33 -10.19
N LEU A 97 -0.67 14.56 -10.29
CA LEU A 97 0.59 14.89 -10.95
C LEU A 97 1.68 15.05 -9.88
N VAL A 98 2.70 14.20 -9.96
CA VAL A 98 3.89 14.24 -9.11
C VAL A 98 5.06 14.78 -9.91
N ARG A 99 5.86 15.66 -9.29
CA ARG A 99 7.05 16.26 -9.90
C ARG A 99 8.29 15.93 -9.11
N PHE A 100 9.28 15.42 -9.82
CA PHE A 100 10.56 15.00 -9.26
C PHE A 100 11.67 15.90 -9.83
N PRO A 101 12.18 16.88 -9.07
CA PRO A 101 13.38 17.59 -9.46
C PRO A 101 14.57 16.63 -9.43
N HIS A 102 15.38 16.64 -10.48
CA HIS A 102 16.68 15.95 -10.54
C HIS A 102 16.63 14.41 -10.43
N LEU A 103 15.45 13.78 -10.54
CA LEU A 103 15.35 12.34 -10.75
C LEU A 103 14.94 12.07 -12.18
N SER A 104 15.66 11.16 -12.83
CA SER A 104 15.26 10.55 -14.08
C SER A 104 14.06 9.61 -13.89
N GLN A 105 13.40 9.23 -14.99
CA GLN A 105 12.31 8.24 -14.97
C GLN A 105 12.76 6.91 -14.37
N GLU A 106 13.93 6.41 -14.75
CA GLU A 106 14.52 5.16 -14.25
C GLU A 106 14.78 5.22 -12.73
N GLU A 107 15.30 6.35 -12.23
CA GLU A 107 15.50 6.54 -10.78
C GLU A 107 14.18 6.59 -10.01
N VAL A 108 13.13 7.19 -10.59
CA VAL A 108 11.79 7.21 -9.99
C VAL A 108 11.21 5.79 -9.94
N GLU A 109 11.30 5.03 -11.02
CA GLU A 109 10.86 3.63 -11.10
C GLU A 109 11.58 2.75 -10.08
N GLN A 110 12.91 2.86 -10.00
CA GLN A 110 13.71 2.11 -9.05
C GLN A 110 13.29 2.40 -7.60
N ARG A 111 13.18 3.68 -7.23
CA ARG A 111 12.81 4.09 -5.87
C ARG A 111 11.39 3.70 -5.50
N LEU A 112 10.44 3.84 -6.44
CA LEU A 112 9.06 3.38 -6.23
C LEU A 112 8.99 1.87 -6.05
N ALA A 113 9.71 1.09 -6.87
CA ALA A 113 9.74 -0.36 -6.76
C ALA A 113 10.28 -0.84 -5.40
N GLN A 114 11.26 -0.11 -4.85
CA GLN A 114 11.89 -0.40 -3.57
C GLN A 114 11.14 0.23 -2.37
N GLY A 115 10.13 1.06 -2.62
CA GLY A 115 9.43 1.81 -1.57
C GLY A 115 10.31 2.84 -0.86
N GLU A 116 11.33 3.35 -1.54
CA GLU A 116 12.33 4.29 -1.01
C GLU A 116 12.10 5.73 -1.47
N LEU A 117 11.03 5.99 -2.22
CA LEU A 117 10.75 7.32 -2.73
C LEU A 117 10.32 8.25 -1.59
N ALA A 118 11.15 9.25 -1.26
CA ALA A 118 10.90 10.14 -0.14
C ALA A 118 10.10 11.39 -0.57
N GLN A 119 9.23 11.89 0.31
CA GLN A 119 8.46 13.11 0.02
C GLN A 119 9.37 14.33 -0.22
N SER A 120 10.57 14.36 0.38
CA SER A 120 11.57 15.42 0.14
C SER A 120 12.14 15.45 -1.27
N GLU A 121 11.97 14.37 -2.03
CA GLU A 121 12.37 14.26 -3.44
C GLU A 121 11.30 14.80 -4.38
N LEU A 122 10.17 15.27 -3.84
CA LEU A 122 9.08 15.88 -4.59
C LEU A 122 9.13 17.39 -4.44
N ASN A 123 8.92 18.14 -5.51
CA ASN A 123 8.68 19.59 -5.44
C ASN A 123 7.25 19.97 -5.89
N GLY A 124 6.41 18.97 -6.15
CA GLY A 124 5.00 19.16 -6.46
C GLY A 124 4.22 17.87 -6.34
N TYR A 125 3.06 17.98 -5.73
CA TYR A 125 2.05 16.96 -5.63
C TYR A 125 0.72 17.69 -5.88
N LEU A 126 0.13 17.51 -7.05
CA LEU A 126 -1.13 18.16 -7.40
C LEU A 126 -2.18 17.11 -7.66
N GLU A 127 -3.40 17.34 -7.21
CA GLU A 127 -4.47 16.35 -7.24
C GLU A 127 -5.72 16.88 -7.95
N TYR A 128 -6.46 15.95 -8.53
CA TYR A 128 -7.78 16.16 -9.10
C TYR A 128 -8.68 14.99 -8.69
N HIS A 129 -9.69 15.31 -7.87
CA HIS A 129 -10.72 14.35 -7.51
C HIS A 129 -11.66 14.15 -8.70
N THR A 130 -11.67 12.93 -9.24
CA THR A 130 -12.28 12.64 -10.55
C THR A 130 -13.81 12.69 -10.51
N GLY A 131 -14.41 12.38 -9.36
CA GLY A 131 -15.86 12.19 -9.25
C GLY A 131 -16.30 11.04 -10.16
N ASN A 132 -17.02 11.36 -11.24
CA ASN A 132 -17.40 10.39 -12.28
C ASN A 132 -16.72 10.69 -13.64
N ALA A 133 -15.76 11.61 -13.67
CA ALA A 133 -15.05 11.98 -14.90
C ALA A 133 -13.97 10.93 -15.23
N THR A 134 -13.75 10.71 -16.51
CA THR A 134 -12.65 9.89 -17.05
C THR A 134 -11.67 10.70 -17.90
N CYS A 135 -11.78 12.02 -17.87
CA CYS A 135 -10.84 12.94 -18.46
C CYS A 135 -10.74 14.21 -17.61
N ALA A 136 -9.55 14.80 -17.58
CA ALA A 136 -9.28 16.08 -16.95
C ALA A 136 -8.12 16.80 -17.65
N LYS A 137 -8.07 18.11 -17.48
CA LYS A 137 -6.98 18.96 -17.96
C LYS A 137 -5.92 19.12 -16.88
N LEU A 138 -4.66 19.33 -17.27
CA LEU A 138 -3.59 19.60 -16.30
C LEU A 138 -3.91 20.84 -15.45
N SER A 139 -4.53 21.86 -16.03
CA SER A 139 -4.98 23.07 -15.32
C SER A 139 -6.03 22.83 -14.22
N GLN A 140 -6.67 21.65 -14.18
CA GLN A 140 -7.65 21.30 -13.15
C GLN A 140 -7.01 20.67 -11.92
N LEU A 141 -5.73 20.29 -11.98
CA LEU A 141 -5.02 19.83 -10.79
C LEU A 141 -4.65 21.03 -9.91
N ASN A 142 -4.77 20.83 -8.61
CA ASN A 142 -4.43 21.85 -7.62
C ASN A 142 -3.68 21.23 -6.45
N PHE A 143 -2.95 22.06 -5.70
CA PHE A 143 -2.37 21.71 -4.41
C PHE A 143 -3.01 22.58 -3.32
N LEU A 144 -3.84 21.97 -2.48
CA LEU A 144 -4.56 22.66 -1.40
C LEU A 144 -5.33 23.90 -1.91
N GLY A 145 -5.97 23.78 -3.08
CA GLY A 145 -6.72 24.85 -3.74
C GLY A 145 -5.88 25.88 -4.52
N THR A 146 -4.57 25.65 -4.67
CA THR A 146 -3.72 26.44 -5.57
C THR A 146 -3.58 25.74 -6.91
N ASP A 147 -4.15 26.33 -7.95
CA ASP A 147 -4.08 25.81 -9.32
C ASP A 147 -2.64 25.86 -9.87
N ILE A 148 -2.29 24.88 -10.69
CA ILE A 148 -1.00 24.88 -11.42
C ILE A 148 -0.95 25.96 -12.50
N ALA A 149 0.17 26.67 -12.58
CA ALA A 149 0.49 27.50 -13.74
C ALA A 149 1.13 26.65 -14.83
N VAL A 150 0.32 25.94 -15.64
CA VAL A 150 0.79 24.97 -16.65
C VAL A 150 1.86 25.56 -17.59
N ASP A 151 1.70 26.82 -18.00
CA ASP A 151 2.63 27.54 -18.88
C ASP A 151 4.02 27.78 -18.28
N LYS A 152 4.18 27.61 -16.96
CA LYS A 152 5.44 27.84 -16.22
C LYS A 152 5.94 26.60 -15.51
N GLU A 153 5.05 25.71 -15.12
CA GLU A 153 5.34 24.57 -14.25
C GLU A 153 5.39 23.23 -15.00
N TYR A 154 4.82 23.16 -16.21
CA TYR A 154 4.88 22.00 -17.10
C TYR A 154 5.71 22.35 -18.35
N ASP A 155 7.03 22.44 -18.21
CA ASP A 155 7.92 23.01 -19.23
C ASP A 155 9.14 22.12 -19.46
N ALA A 156 9.46 21.84 -20.73
CA ALA A 156 10.60 21.03 -21.16
C ALA A 156 11.97 21.63 -20.81
N ALA A 157 12.04 22.93 -20.53
CA ALA A 157 13.25 23.59 -20.04
C ALA A 157 13.50 23.36 -18.54
N LEU A 158 12.51 22.84 -17.81
CA LEU A 158 12.67 22.43 -16.43
C LEU A 158 13.26 21.01 -16.40
N ASP A 159 14.35 20.84 -15.66
CA ASP A 159 14.95 19.53 -15.37
C ASP A 159 14.09 18.78 -14.33
N GLN A 160 12.91 18.34 -14.76
CA GLN A 160 11.90 17.67 -13.93
C GLN A 160 11.32 16.44 -14.63
N THR A 161 11.12 15.38 -13.86
CA THR A 161 10.28 14.25 -14.26
C THR A 161 8.86 14.48 -13.78
N TYR A 162 7.90 14.26 -14.68
CA TYR A 162 6.47 14.40 -14.41
C TYR A 162 5.80 13.03 -14.49
N MET A 163 5.11 12.62 -13.43
CA MET A 163 4.38 11.36 -13.40
C MET A 163 2.93 11.62 -13.02
N LEU A 164 2.02 11.08 -13.80
CA LEU A 164 0.63 10.95 -13.39
C LEU A 164 0.44 9.63 -12.65
N SER A 165 -0.28 9.66 -11.53
CA SER A 165 -0.75 8.48 -10.80
C SER A 165 -2.27 8.51 -10.70
N PHE A 166 -2.90 7.37 -10.97
CA PHE A 166 -4.34 7.18 -10.87
C PHE A 166 -4.61 6.25 -9.69
N THR A 167 -5.43 6.68 -8.75
CA THR A 167 -5.52 6.07 -7.42
C THR A 167 -6.98 5.77 -7.04
N THR A 168 -7.14 4.73 -6.21
CA THR A 168 -8.35 4.52 -5.41
C THR A 168 -8.14 5.10 -4.02
N GLY A 169 -9.01 6.01 -3.62
CA GLY A 169 -8.88 6.80 -2.40
C GLY A 169 -8.17 8.13 -2.64
N THR A 170 -8.20 8.99 -1.62
CA THR A 170 -7.56 10.33 -1.67
C THR A 170 -6.38 10.45 -0.70
N ALA A 171 -5.97 9.36 -0.06
CA ALA A 171 -4.78 9.35 0.78
C ALA A 171 -3.53 9.40 -0.10
N GLN A 172 -2.63 10.35 0.18
CA GLN A 172 -1.44 10.57 -0.64
C GLN A 172 -0.53 9.34 -0.65
N GLY A 173 -0.07 8.93 -1.83
CA GLY A 173 0.83 7.80 -2.00
C GLY A 173 0.21 6.42 -1.77
N VAL A 174 -1.10 6.34 -1.54
CA VAL A 174 -1.82 5.07 -1.28
C VAL A 174 -2.78 4.79 -2.43
N GLY A 175 -2.94 3.50 -2.77
CA GLY A 175 -3.99 3.05 -3.68
C GLY A 175 -3.71 3.28 -5.17
N THR A 176 -2.45 3.44 -5.56
CA THR A 176 -2.04 3.54 -6.97
C THR A 176 -2.50 2.35 -7.78
N ARG A 177 -3.24 2.62 -8.87
CA ARG A 177 -3.74 1.61 -9.82
C ARG A 177 -2.97 1.62 -11.13
N THR A 178 -2.51 2.76 -11.60
CA THR A 178 -1.60 2.85 -12.76
C THR A 178 -0.85 4.18 -12.74
N MET A 179 0.22 4.25 -13.52
CA MET A 179 1.09 5.41 -13.64
C MET A 179 1.47 5.64 -15.11
N VAL A 180 1.77 6.88 -15.46
CA VAL A 180 2.34 7.25 -16.76
C VAL A 180 3.26 8.44 -16.59
N PHE A 181 4.45 8.40 -17.19
CA PHE A 181 5.31 9.57 -17.27
C PHE A 181 4.86 10.51 -18.38
N LEU A 182 4.93 11.80 -18.10
CA LEU A 182 4.78 12.85 -19.10
C LEU A 182 6.16 13.44 -19.41
N THR A 183 6.49 13.51 -20.70
CA THR A 183 7.75 14.10 -21.16
C THR A 183 7.43 15.35 -21.98
N PRO A 184 7.42 16.55 -21.38
CA PRO A 184 7.19 17.78 -22.13
C PRO A 184 8.30 17.98 -23.15
N SER A 185 7.92 18.39 -24.36
CA SER A 185 8.84 18.69 -25.45
C SER A 185 8.36 19.91 -26.24
N VAL A 186 9.29 20.78 -26.60
CA VAL A 186 9.02 21.96 -27.46
C VAL A 186 8.70 21.58 -28.90
N ASP A 187 9.10 20.38 -29.32
CA ASP A 187 8.88 19.86 -30.68
C ASP A 187 7.58 19.05 -30.80
N SER A 188 6.98 18.67 -29.67
CA SER A 188 5.73 17.92 -29.65
C SER A 188 4.53 18.86 -29.80
N VAL A 189 3.57 18.44 -30.61
CA VAL A 189 2.24 19.07 -30.71
C VAL A 189 1.16 18.25 -30.02
N ASN A 190 1.55 17.17 -29.33
CA ASN A 190 0.60 16.28 -28.69
C ASN A 190 0.03 16.94 -27.42
N THR A 191 -1.26 17.25 -27.43
CA THR A 191 -1.98 17.84 -26.29
C THR A 191 -2.90 16.86 -25.60
N MET A 192 -2.79 15.56 -25.89
CA MET A 192 -3.67 14.52 -25.37
C MET A 192 -2.86 13.33 -24.86
N VAL A 193 -3.29 12.78 -23.72
CA VAL A 193 -2.73 11.58 -23.12
C VAL A 193 -3.88 10.62 -22.87
N ASP A 194 -3.91 9.52 -23.62
CA ASP A 194 -4.83 8.41 -23.40
C ASP A 194 -4.12 7.33 -22.58
N VAL A 195 -4.52 7.17 -21.32
CA VAL A 195 -3.97 6.15 -20.41
C VAL A 195 -4.73 4.84 -20.59
N THR A 196 -4.03 3.74 -20.88
CA THR A 196 -4.66 2.54 -21.44
C THR A 196 -4.57 1.27 -20.61
N GLN A 197 -3.62 1.09 -19.69
CA GLN A 197 -3.52 -0.13 -18.89
C GLN A 197 -2.65 0.09 -17.64
N GLY A 198 -2.89 -0.69 -16.59
CA GLY A 198 -2.02 -0.79 -15.41
C GLY A 198 -1.14 -2.05 -15.44
N CYS A 199 -1.66 -3.13 -16.01
CA CYS A 199 -1.02 -4.43 -16.07
C CYS A 199 0.25 -4.37 -16.93
N GLY A 200 1.28 -5.08 -16.46
CA GLY A 200 2.60 -5.10 -17.10
C GLY A 200 3.56 -4.02 -16.58
N ILE A 201 3.06 -2.97 -15.92
CA ILE A 201 3.91 -1.94 -15.30
C ILE A 201 4.74 -2.53 -14.16
N LEU A 202 4.13 -3.33 -13.28
CA LEU A 202 4.83 -4.00 -12.19
C LEU A 202 5.25 -5.42 -12.59
N GLN A 203 6.53 -5.70 -12.41
CA GLN A 203 7.05 -7.05 -12.34
C GLN A 203 7.36 -7.35 -10.88
N PHE A 204 6.70 -8.37 -10.33
CA PHE A 204 6.90 -8.78 -8.95
C PHE A 204 7.16 -10.27 -8.88
N THR A 205 8.20 -10.65 -8.16
CA THR A 205 8.52 -12.04 -7.86
C THR A 205 8.71 -12.19 -6.36
N ALA A 206 8.25 -13.31 -5.82
CA ALA A 206 8.43 -13.69 -4.43
C ALA A 206 8.98 -15.10 -4.35
N ASP A 207 9.68 -15.42 -3.26
CA ASP A 207 10.08 -16.77 -2.90
C ASP A 207 9.50 -17.12 -1.52
N LEU A 208 8.46 -17.96 -1.54
CA LEU A 208 7.85 -18.57 -0.37
C LEU A 208 8.40 -19.97 -0.08
N SER A 209 9.24 -20.49 -0.97
CA SER A 209 9.70 -21.88 -0.93
C SER A 209 11.01 -22.06 -0.16
N SER A 210 11.83 -21.01 -0.08
CA SER A 210 13.10 -21.03 0.65
C SER A 210 12.99 -20.62 2.12
N LEU A 211 11.88 -20.01 2.54
CA LEU A 211 11.70 -19.58 3.93
C LEU A 211 11.53 -20.77 4.87
N THR A 212 11.90 -20.59 6.15
CA THR A 212 11.61 -21.58 7.20
C THR A 212 10.20 -21.33 7.73
N PRO A 213 9.25 -22.29 7.64
CA PRO A 213 7.91 -22.07 8.20
C PRO A 213 7.94 -21.83 9.71
N VAL A 214 7.05 -20.98 10.21
CA VAL A 214 6.87 -20.74 11.64
C VAL A 214 5.98 -21.84 12.22
N THR A 215 6.49 -22.60 13.18
CA THR A 215 5.69 -23.58 13.91
C THR A 215 4.69 -22.86 14.82
N VAL A 216 3.42 -23.26 14.76
CA VAL A 216 2.36 -22.68 15.60
C VAL A 216 1.57 -23.77 16.31
N PRO A 217 1.25 -23.62 17.61
CA PRO A 217 0.42 -24.61 18.30
C PRO A 217 -1.02 -24.54 17.81
N ARG A 218 -1.63 -25.70 17.60
CA ARG A 218 -3.06 -25.79 17.24
C ARG A 218 -3.97 -25.19 18.30
N SER A 219 -3.60 -25.34 19.57
CA SER A 219 -4.31 -24.74 20.70
C SER A 219 -3.71 -23.38 21.06
N GLY A 220 -4.56 -22.43 21.43
CA GLY A 220 -4.13 -21.11 21.89
C GLY A 220 -3.32 -21.16 23.20
N PRO A 221 -2.71 -20.03 23.61
CA PRO A 221 -2.82 -18.70 22.99
C PRO A 221 -2.15 -18.62 21.61
N TRP A 222 -2.50 -17.62 20.81
CA TRP A 222 -1.91 -17.38 19.48
C TRP A 222 -1.44 -15.93 19.36
N VAL A 223 -0.37 -15.62 20.08
CA VAL A 223 0.22 -14.28 20.10
C VAL A 223 1.42 -14.27 19.17
N VAL A 224 1.29 -13.56 18.06
CA VAL A 224 2.35 -13.33 17.08
C VAL A 224 3.31 -12.30 17.63
N ASP A 225 4.60 -12.54 17.49
CA ASP A 225 5.68 -11.66 17.94
C ASP A 225 6.72 -11.53 16.83
N TRP A 226 6.93 -10.32 16.32
CA TRP A 226 7.90 -10.02 15.26
C TRP A 226 9.03 -9.12 15.74
N ARG A 227 9.35 -9.12 17.05
CA ARG A 227 10.47 -8.35 17.60
C ARG A 227 11.82 -8.73 17.00
N GLU A 228 11.94 -9.98 16.58
CA GLU A 228 13.14 -10.54 15.95
C GLU A 228 13.15 -10.44 14.42
N ALA A 229 12.09 -9.92 13.79
CA ALA A 229 12.12 -9.55 12.38
C ALA A 229 12.73 -8.16 12.24
N THR A 230 13.84 -8.07 11.52
CA THR A 230 14.63 -6.84 11.33
C THR A 230 14.64 -6.35 9.89
N VAL A 231 14.32 -7.22 8.93
CA VAL A 231 14.22 -6.86 7.50
C VAL A 231 12.87 -7.23 6.90
N ASP A 232 12.44 -6.48 5.89
CA ASP A 232 11.27 -6.78 5.10
C ASP A 232 11.56 -7.80 3.97
N GLY A 233 10.54 -8.14 3.20
CA GLY A 233 10.66 -9.09 2.09
C GLY A 233 11.59 -8.63 0.96
N GLN A 234 11.98 -7.37 0.88
CA GLN A 234 12.95 -6.86 -0.12
C GLN A 234 14.37 -6.77 0.45
N GLY A 235 14.55 -7.08 1.75
CA GLY A 235 15.83 -6.98 2.45
C GLY A 235 16.11 -5.60 3.04
N ASN A 236 15.16 -4.68 3.00
CA ASN A 236 15.28 -3.36 3.62
C ASN A 236 15.00 -3.45 5.13
N PRO A 237 15.46 -2.49 5.95
CA PRO A 237 15.09 -2.44 7.37
C PRO A 237 13.58 -2.47 7.56
N LEU A 238 13.09 -3.30 8.48
CA LEU A 238 11.67 -3.40 8.76
C LEU A 238 11.15 -2.10 9.40
N GLU A 239 10.29 -1.41 8.67
CA GLU A 239 9.61 -0.20 9.13
C GLU A 239 8.37 -0.51 9.99
N LYS A 240 7.48 0.47 10.15
CA LYS A 240 6.26 0.33 10.93
C LYS A 240 5.36 -0.78 10.36
N VAL A 241 4.92 -1.67 11.24
CA VAL A 241 3.82 -2.60 11.01
C VAL A 241 2.59 -2.03 11.71
N ASP A 242 1.47 -1.94 11.00
CA ASP A 242 0.21 -1.45 11.56
C ASP A 242 -0.98 -2.41 11.38
N GLY A 243 -0.72 -3.59 10.83
CA GLY A 243 -1.73 -4.63 10.71
C GLY A 243 -1.15 -6.03 10.56
N VAL A 244 -1.96 -7.02 10.87
CA VAL A 244 -1.69 -8.45 10.65
C VAL A 244 -2.78 -9.02 9.76
N LEU A 245 -2.37 -9.68 8.69
CA LEU A 245 -3.23 -10.46 7.80
C LEU A 245 -2.94 -11.94 8.03
N LEU A 246 -3.96 -12.72 8.37
CA LEU A 246 -3.87 -14.17 8.47
C LEU A 246 -4.75 -14.80 7.41
N GLY A 247 -4.17 -15.60 6.52
CA GLY A 247 -4.90 -16.27 5.44
C GLY A 247 -4.80 -17.79 5.51
N TYR A 248 -5.94 -18.44 5.26
CA TYR A 248 -6.03 -19.88 5.03
C TYR A 248 -6.36 -20.19 3.57
N TYR A 249 -5.58 -21.09 2.97
CA TYR A 249 -5.66 -21.45 1.55
C TYR A 249 -5.84 -22.96 1.43
N GLN A 250 -7.11 -23.39 1.41
CA GLN A 250 -7.46 -24.81 1.38
C GLN A 250 -6.94 -25.48 0.10
N GLY A 251 -6.24 -26.60 0.26
CA GLY A 251 -5.71 -27.42 -0.84
C GLY A 251 -4.57 -26.79 -1.63
N MET A 252 -4.08 -25.60 -1.26
CA MET A 252 -2.95 -24.94 -1.91
C MET A 252 -1.64 -25.24 -1.19
N THR A 253 -0.56 -25.26 -1.94
CA THR A 253 0.82 -25.35 -1.45
C THR A 253 1.49 -23.96 -1.46
N PRO A 254 2.62 -23.75 -0.75
CA PRO A 254 3.37 -22.51 -0.86
C PRO A 254 3.77 -22.14 -2.30
N ALA A 255 4.05 -23.12 -3.16
CA ALA A 255 4.36 -22.88 -4.56
C ALA A 255 3.16 -22.34 -5.37
N ASP A 256 1.95 -22.84 -5.08
CA ASP A 256 0.72 -22.31 -5.71
C ASP A 256 0.47 -20.85 -5.30
N LEU A 257 0.72 -20.54 -4.02
CA LEU A 257 0.59 -19.19 -3.47
C LEU A 257 1.64 -18.24 -4.05
N GLN A 258 2.88 -18.68 -4.19
CA GLN A 258 3.96 -17.89 -4.79
C GLN A 258 3.64 -17.47 -6.23
N ALA A 259 3.04 -18.37 -7.02
CA ALA A 259 2.60 -18.07 -8.39
C ALA A 259 1.45 -17.06 -8.46
N LYS A 260 0.80 -16.76 -7.33
CA LYS A 260 -0.38 -15.89 -7.19
C LYS A 260 -0.19 -14.88 -6.06
N ILE A 261 1.04 -14.46 -5.83
CA ILE A 261 1.41 -13.70 -4.63
C ILE A 261 0.69 -12.34 -4.54
N LEU A 262 0.40 -11.70 -5.68
CA LEU A 262 -0.38 -10.45 -5.73
C LEU A 262 -1.89 -10.70 -5.56
N ASP A 263 -2.35 -11.94 -5.66
CA ASP A 263 -3.76 -12.32 -5.56
C ASP A 263 -4.11 -12.96 -4.21
N LEU A 264 -3.20 -12.98 -3.24
CA LEU A 264 -3.40 -13.70 -1.97
C LEU A 264 -4.72 -13.33 -1.29
N GLU A 265 -5.05 -12.05 -1.24
CA GLU A 265 -6.31 -11.58 -0.64
C GLU A 265 -7.57 -12.01 -1.43
N LEU A 266 -7.42 -12.28 -2.73
CA LEU A 266 -8.52 -12.67 -3.61
C LEU A 266 -8.77 -14.18 -3.60
N ILE A 267 -7.70 -14.98 -3.45
CA ILE A 267 -7.77 -16.44 -3.57
C ILE A 267 -7.87 -17.16 -2.22
N ALA A 268 -7.74 -16.44 -1.11
CA ALA A 268 -7.86 -17.02 0.22
C ALA A 268 -9.23 -17.66 0.43
N THR A 269 -9.22 -18.84 1.06
CA THR A 269 -10.46 -19.48 1.52
C THR A 269 -11.08 -18.70 2.66
N THR A 270 -10.24 -18.19 3.56
CA THR A 270 -10.64 -17.27 4.63
C THR A 270 -9.46 -16.37 4.98
N LEU A 271 -9.75 -15.09 5.19
CA LEU A 271 -8.81 -14.07 5.67
C LEU A 271 -9.33 -13.52 6.99
N TRP A 272 -8.42 -13.33 7.93
CA TRP A 272 -8.64 -12.57 9.14
C TRP A 272 -7.67 -11.39 9.16
N GLU A 273 -8.19 -10.23 9.51
CA GLU A 273 -7.42 -8.99 9.63
C GLU A 273 -7.44 -8.51 11.07
N LEU A 274 -6.34 -7.90 11.50
CA LEU A 274 -6.18 -7.30 12.81
C LEU A 274 -5.35 -6.02 12.70
N ASP A 275 -5.92 -4.89 13.14
CA ASP A 275 -5.20 -3.62 13.24
C ASP A 275 -4.24 -3.66 14.45
N VAL A 276 -3.00 -3.21 14.24
CA VAL A 276 -1.96 -3.14 15.27
C VAL A 276 -1.40 -1.72 15.31
N PRO A 277 -2.06 -0.76 15.97
CA PRO A 277 -1.63 0.64 15.89
C PRO A 277 -0.22 0.88 16.45
N GLN A 278 0.22 0.03 17.38
CA GLN A 278 1.51 0.06 18.05
C GLN A 278 1.90 -1.32 18.58
N GLY A 279 3.17 -1.49 18.94
CA GLY A 279 3.70 -2.73 19.50
C GLY A 279 4.34 -3.64 18.45
N LYS A 280 4.90 -4.75 18.93
CA LYS A 280 5.48 -5.79 18.06
C LYS A 280 4.87 -7.17 18.30
N THR A 281 3.68 -7.17 18.90
CA THR A 281 2.90 -8.38 19.18
C THR A 281 1.44 -8.23 18.75
N ALA A 282 0.77 -9.35 18.46
CA ALA A 282 -0.65 -9.36 18.09
C ALA A 282 -1.33 -10.68 18.51
N ASP A 283 -2.42 -10.58 19.28
CA ASP A 283 -3.26 -11.73 19.64
C ASP A 283 -4.26 -12.04 18.51
N LEU A 284 -4.03 -13.15 17.80
CA LEU A 284 -4.85 -13.56 16.67
C LEU A 284 -6.31 -13.83 17.05
N THR A 285 -6.65 -14.06 18.33
CA THR A 285 -8.05 -14.21 18.75
C THR A 285 -8.89 -12.93 18.53
N GLN A 286 -8.23 -11.78 18.37
CA GLN A 286 -8.87 -10.51 18.03
C GLN A 286 -9.05 -10.32 16.52
N ALA A 287 -8.38 -11.11 15.69
CA ALA A 287 -8.47 -11.01 14.25
C ALA A 287 -9.87 -11.41 13.76
N THR A 288 -10.41 -10.65 12.83
CA THR A 288 -11.77 -10.84 12.31
C THR A 288 -11.76 -11.08 10.82
N ALA A 289 -12.56 -12.04 10.37
CA ALA A 289 -12.87 -12.22 8.97
C ALA A 289 -13.94 -11.23 8.52
N ALA A 290 -14.15 -11.15 7.21
CA ALA A 290 -15.09 -10.20 6.61
C ALA A 290 -16.56 -10.43 6.97
N ASP A 291 -16.93 -11.64 7.38
CA ASP A 291 -18.26 -11.96 7.92
C ASP A 291 -18.40 -11.62 9.42
N GLY A 292 -17.34 -11.06 10.02
CA GLY A 292 -17.25 -10.71 11.44
C GLY A 292 -16.88 -11.88 12.35
N SER A 293 -16.66 -13.08 11.81
CA SER A 293 -16.20 -14.22 12.61
C SER A 293 -14.78 -13.99 13.12
N ARG A 294 -14.52 -14.39 14.36
CA ARG A 294 -13.18 -14.33 14.96
C ARG A 294 -12.35 -15.54 14.57
N PHE A 295 -11.04 -15.37 14.54
CA PHE A 295 -10.13 -16.50 14.42
C PHE A 295 -10.29 -17.44 15.62
N SER A 296 -10.49 -18.73 15.34
CA SER A 296 -10.80 -19.74 16.35
C SER A 296 -9.76 -20.88 16.40
N GLY A 297 -8.70 -20.76 15.62
CA GLY A 297 -7.59 -21.72 15.58
C GLY A 297 -7.28 -22.25 14.18
N PHE A 298 -6.23 -23.04 14.11
CA PHE A 298 -5.70 -23.59 12.87
C PHE A 298 -6.40 -24.91 12.49
N VAL A 299 -6.61 -25.12 11.18
CA VAL A 299 -7.14 -26.36 10.61
C VAL A 299 -6.19 -26.97 9.59
N ASP A 300 -6.34 -28.27 9.37
CA ASP A 300 -5.57 -29.02 8.36
C ASP A 300 -6.12 -28.87 6.95
N GLY A 301 -5.31 -29.27 5.97
CA GLY A 301 -5.74 -29.43 4.58
C GLY A 301 -5.51 -28.21 3.71
N GLY A 302 -4.60 -27.31 4.10
CA GLY A 302 -4.21 -26.16 3.31
C GLY A 302 -2.93 -25.51 3.84
N THR A 303 -2.58 -24.38 3.22
CA THR A 303 -1.45 -23.55 3.64
C THR A 303 -1.97 -22.36 4.46
N TRP A 304 -1.28 -22.05 5.55
CA TRP A 304 -1.52 -20.86 6.36
C TRP A 304 -0.44 -19.82 6.07
N VAL A 305 -0.86 -18.58 5.83
CA VAL A 305 0.03 -17.46 5.57
C VAL A 305 -0.23 -16.38 6.60
N LEU A 306 0.82 -15.82 7.16
CA LEU A 306 0.77 -14.62 8.00
C LEU A 306 1.55 -13.51 7.32
N GLY A 307 0.87 -12.39 7.07
CA GLY A 307 1.44 -11.15 6.54
C GLY A 307 1.44 -10.05 7.60
N LEU A 308 2.56 -9.35 7.74
CA LEU A 308 2.64 -8.10 8.50
C LEU A 308 2.48 -6.93 7.52
N MET A 309 1.45 -6.13 7.75
CA MET A 309 1.01 -5.09 6.83
C MET A 309 1.47 -3.70 7.29
N CYS A 310 1.59 -2.80 6.33
CA CYS A 310 1.81 -1.38 6.55
C CYS A 310 0.83 -0.60 5.68
N SER A 311 -0.22 -0.07 6.28
CA SER A 311 -1.34 0.58 5.58
C SER A 311 -0.98 1.90 4.90
N THR A 312 0.16 2.48 5.28
CA THR A 312 0.67 3.77 4.78
C THR A 312 1.94 3.63 3.94
N CYS A 313 2.44 2.41 3.76
CA CYS A 313 3.60 2.17 2.92
C CYS A 313 3.23 2.22 1.43
N GLN A 314 4.19 2.61 0.60
CA GLN A 314 4.00 2.74 -0.85
C GLN A 314 3.81 1.38 -1.54
N ASN A 315 4.56 0.37 -1.10
CA ASN A 315 4.42 -1.00 -1.60
C ASN A 315 3.26 -1.71 -0.86
N PRO A 316 2.19 -2.13 -1.57
CA PRO A 316 1.07 -2.82 -0.94
C PRO A 316 1.39 -4.25 -0.51
N ALA A 317 2.53 -4.81 -0.92
CA ALA A 317 2.95 -6.13 -0.48
C ALA A 317 3.18 -6.17 1.05
N PRO A 318 2.91 -7.31 1.71
CA PRO A 318 3.25 -7.48 3.13
C PRO A 318 4.73 -7.19 3.38
N ARG A 319 5.04 -6.43 4.44
CA ARG A 319 6.43 -6.15 4.84
C ARG A 319 7.13 -7.44 5.24
N VAL A 320 6.42 -8.29 5.95
CA VAL A 320 6.83 -9.67 6.26
C VAL A 320 5.74 -10.60 5.80
N LEU A 321 6.12 -11.72 5.19
CA LEU A 321 5.20 -12.79 4.82
C LEU A 321 5.83 -14.12 5.18
N THR A 322 5.14 -14.94 5.96
CA THR A 322 5.62 -16.25 6.38
C THR A 322 4.55 -17.31 6.18
N ILE A 323 4.99 -18.56 6.00
CA ILE A 323 4.14 -19.74 6.11
C ILE A 323 4.05 -20.16 7.57
N LEU A 324 2.83 -20.45 8.05
CA LEU A 324 2.61 -21.05 9.36
C LEU A 324 2.40 -22.55 9.22
N GLN A 325 3.03 -23.32 10.09
CA GLN A 325 2.93 -24.78 10.15
C GLN A 325 2.30 -25.19 11.49
N PRO A 326 0.97 -25.45 11.51
CA PRO A 326 0.30 -25.91 12.73
C PRO A 326 0.84 -27.26 13.20
N THR A 327 1.11 -27.37 14.50
CA THR A 327 1.53 -28.61 15.17
C THR A 327 0.67 -28.88 16.40
N GLU A 328 0.57 -30.15 16.80
CA GLU A 328 0.10 -30.49 18.14
C GLU A 328 1.06 -29.83 19.14
N GLY A 329 0.53 -29.04 20.08
CA GLY A 329 1.36 -28.35 21.07
C GLY A 329 2.16 -29.35 21.91
N GLU A 330 3.40 -29.00 22.26
CA GLU A 330 4.17 -29.74 23.27
C GLU A 330 3.64 -29.51 24.68
#